data_AF-A0A352JQP0-F1
#
_entry.id   AF-A0A352JQP0-F1
#
_cell.length_a   1.000
_cell.length_b   1.000
_cell.length_c   1.000
_cell.angle_alpha   90.00
_cell.angle_beta   90.00
_cell.angle_gamma   90.00
#
_symmetry.space_group_name_H-M   'P 1'
#
loop_
_entity.id
_entity.type
_entity.pdbx_description
1 polymer ?
#
loop_
_entity_poly.entity_id
_entity_poly.type
_entity_poly.pdbx_seq_one_letter_code
_entity_poly.pdbx_strand_id
1 'polypeptide(L)'
;MCYKSRIILGLAAVICLIIGMPLSSHAYVGKLQVPPEGKTQRLILNDGTTLFGRITAVNDTNVTFQTNAGVINTATVQIEKIEEILPSSIRDGKYWFPNPARSRLFFGPTARSLKANQGYIYDVWIFFPGVAYGVTDNFMISGGTSIIPSSDLHLYYFTPKVSFKVSEKMDAAISLNIFQLWGAGVGIGLGNLTYGTDDYSITGGLGVAINDEMDVYEHPVGTLGGEIRIARRISLVGESWFFPEEVEQGMFGIAGVRFFGESMAVDLGFTRFTDEEDDFDENGNMVTKSKKQLVPIVSFNWNFML
;
A
#
# COMPACT_ATOMS: atom_id res chain seq x y z
N MET A 1 -24.51 2.11 -31.17
CA MET A 1 -23.99 0.72 -31.10
C MET A 1 -22.45 0.60 -31.09
N CYS A 2 -21.67 1.69 -31.10
CA CYS A 2 -20.21 1.66 -31.27
C CYS A 2 -19.38 1.83 -29.97
N TYR A 3 -20.02 1.96 -28.80
CA TYR A 3 -19.33 2.27 -27.52
C TYR A 3 -18.92 1.01 -26.72
N LYS A 4 -19.73 -0.06 -26.77
CA LYS A 4 -19.44 -1.33 -26.06
C LYS A 4 -18.16 -2.03 -26.55
N SER A 5 -17.76 -1.81 -27.80
CA SER A 5 -16.55 -2.41 -28.36
C SER A 5 -15.25 -1.78 -27.84
N ARG A 6 -15.25 -0.52 -27.40
CA ARG A 6 -14.05 0.17 -26.92
C ARG A 6 -13.71 -0.18 -25.46
N ILE A 7 -14.72 -0.45 -24.63
CA ILE A 7 -14.56 -0.84 -23.23
C ILE A 7 -13.97 -2.26 -23.11
N ILE A 8 -14.42 -3.18 -23.96
CA ILE A 8 -13.88 -4.56 -23.99
C ILE A 8 -12.43 -4.55 -24.50
N LEU A 9 -12.07 -3.69 -25.46
CA LEU A 9 -10.68 -3.51 -25.89
C LEU A 9 -9.79 -2.88 -24.81
N GLY A 10 -10.31 -1.93 -24.02
CA GLY A 10 -9.56 -1.32 -22.91
C GLY A 10 -9.29 -2.29 -21.76
N LEU A 11 -10.29 -3.09 -21.35
CA LEU A 11 -10.12 -4.11 -20.31
C LEU A 11 -9.20 -5.26 -20.77
N ALA A 12 -9.31 -5.68 -22.03
CA ALA A 12 -8.42 -6.68 -22.62
C ALA A 12 -6.98 -6.17 -22.75
N ALA A 13 -6.76 -4.88 -23.03
CA ALA A 13 -5.42 -4.28 -23.11
C ALA A 13 -4.71 -4.23 -21.75
N VAL A 14 -5.44 -3.94 -20.66
CA VAL A 14 -4.87 -3.93 -19.29
C VAL A 14 -4.58 -5.36 -18.81
N ILE A 15 -5.46 -6.32 -19.10
CA ILE A 15 -5.23 -7.74 -18.78
C ILE A 15 -4.06 -8.31 -19.61
N CYS A 16 -3.93 -7.95 -20.90
CA CYS A 16 -2.78 -8.33 -21.72
C CYS A 16 -1.46 -7.66 -21.27
N LEU A 17 -1.50 -6.45 -20.69
CA LEU A 17 -0.29 -5.82 -20.15
C LEU A 17 0.23 -6.54 -18.88
N ILE A 18 -0.68 -7.06 -18.06
CA ILE A 18 -0.33 -7.80 -16.83
C ILE A 18 0.16 -9.23 -17.14
N ILE A 19 -0.37 -9.87 -18.19
CA ILE A 19 0.04 -11.22 -18.62
C ILE A 19 1.29 -11.17 -19.53
N GLY A 20 1.56 -10.02 -20.18
CA GLY A 20 2.60 -9.85 -21.18
C GLY A 20 3.93 -9.30 -20.69
N MET A 21 4.11 -9.03 -19.39
CA MET A 21 5.44 -8.73 -18.86
C MET A 21 6.28 -10.01 -18.96
N PRO A 22 7.30 -10.08 -19.85
CA PRO A 22 8.24 -11.18 -19.76
C PRO A 22 8.84 -11.13 -18.35
N LEU A 23 8.83 -12.27 -17.64
CA LEU A 23 9.80 -12.51 -16.59
C LEU A 23 11.17 -12.46 -17.28
N SER A 24 11.71 -11.26 -17.45
CA SER A 24 13.08 -11.08 -17.88
C SER A 24 13.92 -11.64 -16.75
N SER A 25 14.47 -12.84 -16.95
CA SER A 25 15.46 -13.44 -16.07
C SER A 25 16.71 -12.57 -16.11
N HIS A 26 16.76 -11.54 -15.28
CA HIS A 26 17.99 -10.82 -15.05
C HIS A 26 18.83 -11.71 -14.14
N ALA A 27 19.93 -12.25 -14.67
CA ALA A 27 20.94 -12.87 -13.85
C ALA A 27 21.37 -11.87 -12.77
N TYR A 28 21.54 -12.34 -11.54
CA TYR A 28 21.94 -11.51 -10.41
C TYR A 28 23.15 -10.62 -10.75
N VAL A 29 22.98 -9.30 -10.67
CA VAL A 29 23.98 -8.27 -11.06
C VAL A 29 24.92 -7.90 -9.89
N GLY A 30 24.74 -8.49 -8.71
CA GLY A 30 25.59 -8.23 -7.54
C GLY A 30 26.84 -9.12 -7.47
N LYS A 31 27.76 -8.79 -6.56
CA LYS A 31 28.92 -9.64 -6.26
C LYS A 31 28.53 -10.70 -5.24
N LEU A 32 28.43 -11.96 -5.69
CA LEU A 32 28.22 -13.10 -4.79
C LEU A 32 29.45 -13.28 -3.90
N GLN A 33 29.23 -13.35 -2.59
CA GLN A 33 30.29 -13.56 -1.61
C GLN A 33 29.75 -14.34 -0.41
N VAL A 34 30.65 -15.05 0.26
CA VAL A 34 30.37 -15.69 1.55
C VAL A 34 30.11 -14.58 2.57
N PRO A 35 28.90 -14.50 3.18
CA PRO A 35 28.63 -13.47 4.17
C PRO A 35 29.36 -13.78 5.49
N PRO A 36 29.51 -12.81 6.42
CA PRO A 36 30.01 -13.07 7.76
C PRO A 36 29.28 -14.23 8.47
N GLU A 37 29.92 -14.81 9.50
CA GLU A 37 29.27 -15.85 10.30
C GLU A 37 27.97 -15.34 10.96
N GLY A 38 27.01 -16.24 11.16
CA GLY A 38 25.71 -15.93 11.75
C GLY A 38 24.71 -15.25 10.83
N LYS A 39 25.09 -14.90 9.59
CA LYS A 39 24.17 -14.31 8.61
C LYS A 39 23.34 -15.39 7.91
N THR A 40 22.03 -15.16 7.85
CA THR A 40 21.09 -15.96 7.03
C THR A 40 20.73 -15.17 5.78
N GLN A 41 20.65 -15.86 4.66
CA GLN A 41 20.32 -15.34 3.35
C GLN A 41 19.08 -16.07 2.81
N ARG A 42 18.33 -15.34 2.00
CA ARG A 42 17.26 -15.85 1.15
C ARG A 42 17.76 -15.83 -0.29
N LEU A 43 17.79 -16.99 -0.92
CA LEU A 43 18.18 -17.19 -2.31
C LEU A 43 16.94 -17.47 -3.14
N ILE A 44 16.71 -16.67 -4.18
CA ILE A 44 15.60 -16.79 -5.12
C ILE A 44 16.19 -17.18 -6.47
N LEU A 45 15.69 -18.27 -7.03
CA LEU A 45 16.08 -18.78 -8.35
C LEU A 45 15.11 -18.31 -9.42
N ASN A 46 15.57 -18.27 -10.68
CA ASN A 46 14.77 -17.85 -11.84
C ASN A 46 13.49 -18.69 -12.05
N ASP A 47 13.43 -19.90 -11.48
CA ASP A 47 12.23 -20.76 -11.52
C ASP A 47 11.23 -20.47 -10.38
N GLY A 48 11.50 -19.45 -9.55
CA GLY A 48 10.71 -19.06 -8.39
C GLY A 48 11.05 -19.82 -7.11
N THR A 49 11.96 -20.79 -7.14
CA THR A 49 12.39 -21.53 -5.95
C THR A 49 13.04 -20.57 -4.95
N THR A 50 12.56 -20.60 -3.70
CA THR A 50 13.15 -19.83 -2.60
C THR A 50 13.82 -20.77 -1.60
N LEU A 51 15.11 -20.53 -1.37
CA LEU A 51 15.93 -21.26 -0.40
C LEU A 51 16.36 -20.34 0.74
N PHE A 52 16.38 -20.87 1.96
CA PHE A 52 16.83 -20.17 3.16
C PHE A 52 18.07 -20.86 3.72
N GLY A 53 19.13 -20.09 3.94
CA GLY A 53 20.43 -20.67 4.23
C GLY A 53 21.56 -19.66 4.20
N ARG A 54 22.77 -20.11 3.87
CA ARG A 54 23.96 -19.27 3.78
C ARG A 54 24.86 -19.75 2.66
N ILE A 55 25.41 -18.82 1.87
CA ILE A 55 26.50 -19.13 0.96
C ILE A 55 27.72 -19.59 1.76
N THR A 56 28.25 -20.77 1.46
CA THR A 56 29.49 -21.29 2.07
C THR A 56 30.67 -21.30 1.11
N ALA A 57 30.42 -21.30 -0.21
CA ALA A 57 31.45 -21.17 -1.23
C ALA A 57 30.89 -20.47 -2.48
N VAL A 58 31.74 -19.71 -3.17
CA VAL A 58 31.45 -19.10 -4.47
C VAL A 58 32.57 -19.49 -5.43
N ASN A 59 32.21 -20.17 -6.51
CA ASN A 59 33.09 -20.52 -7.63
C ASN A 59 32.68 -19.71 -8.87
N ASP A 60 33.41 -19.86 -9.98
CA ASP A 60 33.17 -19.09 -11.21
C ASP A 60 31.75 -19.25 -11.77
N THR A 61 31.17 -20.45 -11.67
CA THR A 61 29.87 -20.79 -12.27
C THR A 61 28.83 -21.27 -11.26
N ASN A 62 29.22 -21.52 -10.01
CA ASN A 62 28.38 -22.17 -9.02
C ASN A 62 28.51 -21.53 -7.63
N VAL A 63 27.42 -21.58 -6.88
CA VAL A 63 27.36 -21.22 -5.46
C VAL A 63 27.01 -22.47 -4.65
N THR A 64 27.75 -22.70 -3.58
CA THR A 64 27.40 -23.68 -2.56
C THR A 64 26.59 -23.00 -1.47
N PHE A 65 25.36 -23.46 -1.26
CA PHE A 65 24.39 -22.87 -0.35
C PHE A 65 23.98 -23.89 0.73
N GLN A 66 24.27 -23.59 1.98
CA GLN A 66 23.91 -24.42 3.13
C GLN A 66 22.51 -24.06 3.60
N THR A 67 21.58 -25.01 3.54
CA THR A 67 20.23 -24.91 4.10
C THR A 67 20.07 -25.83 5.31
N ASN A 68 18.95 -25.72 6.02
CA ASN A 68 18.60 -26.66 7.10
C ASN A 68 18.34 -28.09 6.59
N ALA A 69 17.99 -28.25 5.30
CA ALA A 69 17.75 -29.56 4.68
C ALA A 69 19.03 -30.20 4.11
N GLY A 70 20.14 -29.45 4.06
CA GLY A 70 21.40 -29.91 3.49
C GLY A 70 22.09 -28.87 2.61
N VAL A 71 23.17 -29.29 1.96
CA VAL A 71 23.97 -28.48 1.03
C VAL A 71 23.36 -28.55 -0.36
N ILE A 72 23.19 -27.39 -1.00
CA ILE A 72 22.70 -27.25 -2.37
C ILE A 72 23.78 -26.56 -3.19
N ASN A 73 24.09 -27.09 -4.37
CA ASN A 73 24.94 -26.41 -5.36
C ASN A 73 24.05 -25.87 -6.47
N THR A 74 24.11 -24.56 -6.70
CA THR A 74 23.27 -23.85 -7.68
C THR A 74 24.15 -23.08 -8.64
N ALA A 75 23.84 -23.15 -9.93
CA ALA A 75 24.55 -22.37 -10.94
C ALA A 75 24.26 -20.86 -10.75
N THR A 76 25.29 -20.02 -10.83
CA THR A 76 25.15 -18.55 -10.66
C THR A 76 24.12 -17.96 -11.62
N VAL A 77 24.03 -18.51 -12.84
CA VAL A 77 23.06 -18.12 -13.87
C VAL A 77 21.60 -18.43 -13.52
N GLN A 78 21.35 -19.31 -12.54
CA GLN A 78 20.01 -19.62 -12.05
C GLN A 78 19.57 -18.69 -10.92
N ILE A 79 20.48 -17.89 -10.37
CA ILE A 79 20.20 -16.99 -9.25
C ILE A 79 19.57 -15.71 -9.79
N GLU A 80 18.31 -15.48 -9.41
CA GLU A 80 17.60 -14.24 -9.67
C GLU A 80 18.01 -13.18 -8.65
N LYS A 81 17.93 -13.54 -7.37
CA LYS A 81 18.17 -12.61 -6.26
C LYS A 81 18.73 -13.34 -5.05
N ILE A 82 19.64 -12.68 -4.34
CA ILE A 82 20.02 -13.07 -2.99
C ILE A 82 19.97 -11.86 -2.06
N GLU A 83 19.38 -12.05 -0.88
CA GLU A 83 19.23 -11.01 0.13
C GLU A 83 19.56 -11.54 1.52
N GLU A 84 20.23 -10.73 2.34
CA GLU A 84 20.36 -11.03 3.77
C GLU A 84 19.00 -10.84 4.45
N ILE A 85 18.63 -11.78 5.31
CA ILE A 85 17.43 -11.67 6.13
C ILE A 85 17.81 -11.53 7.59
N LEU A 86 17.04 -10.71 8.31
CA LEU A 86 17.22 -10.56 9.75
C LEU A 86 16.76 -11.83 10.47
N PRO A 87 17.46 -12.29 11.51
CA PRO A 87 16.98 -13.40 12.34
C PRO A 87 15.58 -13.16 12.90
N SER A 88 15.23 -11.89 13.18
CA SER A 88 13.90 -11.48 13.64
C SER A 88 12.79 -11.65 12.59
N SER A 89 13.14 -11.83 11.31
CA SER A 89 12.21 -12.17 10.24
C SER A 89 11.89 -13.67 10.18
N ILE A 90 12.50 -14.50 11.02
CA ILE A 90 12.14 -15.92 11.16
C ILE A 90 11.35 -16.10 12.46
N ARG A 91 10.12 -16.61 12.38
CA ARG A 91 9.30 -16.99 13.55
C ARG A 91 8.72 -18.37 13.34
N ASP A 92 8.89 -19.23 14.35
CA ASP A 92 8.46 -20.63 14.30
C ASP A 92 8.95 -21.36 13.04
N GLY A 93 10.21 -21.13 12.67
CA GLY A 93 10.85 -21.72 11.48
C GLY A 93 10.32 -21.23 10.14
N LYS A 94 9.45 -20.21 10.13
CA LYS A 94 8.87 -19.63 8.91
C LYS A 94 9.42 -18.23 8.68
N TYR A 95 9.66 -17.88 7.42
CA TYR A 95 10.01 -16.53 7.02
C TYR A 95 8.79 -15.61 7.00
N TRP A 96 8.88 -14.52 7.75
CA TRP A 96 7.94 -13.42 7.81
C TRP A 96 8.48 -12.30 6.93
N PHE A 97 7.99 -12.27 5.70
CA PHE A 97 8.34 -11.25 4.72
C PHE A 97 7.90 -9.85 5.17
N PRO A 98 8.62 -8.79 4.73
CA PRO A 98 8.26 -7.40 5.00
C PRO A 98 6.82 -7.08 4.58
N ASN A 99 6.16 -6.17 5.28
CA ASN A 99 4.79 -5.80 4.97
C ASN A 99 4.72 -5.05 3.62
N PRO A 100 4.04 -5.61 2.59
CA PRO A 100 3.98 -5.03 1.25
C PRO A 100 3.07 -3.79 1.16
N ALA A 101 2.34 -3.44 2.22
CA ALA A 101 1.43 -2.30 2.25
C ALA A 101 1.82 -1.25 3.31
N ARG A 102 3.08 -1.26 3.79
CA ARG A 102 3.57 -0.40 4.89
C ARG A 102 3.44 1.12 4.68
N SER A 103 3.27 1.58 3.44
CA SER A 103 3.22 3.01 3.08
C SER A 103 1.83 3.65 3.22
N ARG A 104 0.79 2.84 3.43
CA ARG A 104 -0.60 3.27 3.56
C ARG A 104 -1.41 2.37 4.51
N LEU A 105 -2.48 2.90 5.05
CA LEU A 105 -3.53 2.10 5.69
C LEU A 105 -4.53 1.63 4.62
N PHE A 106 -5.84 1.78 4.82
CA PHE A 106 -6.81 1.49 3.75
C PHE A 106 -6.71 2.54 2.64
N PHE A 107 -6.62 3.82 3.02
CA PHE A 107 -6.56 4.95 2.09
C PHE A 107 -5.48 5.95 2.46
N GLY A 108 -5.34 6.27 3.75
CA GLY A 108 -4.44 7.31 4.21
C GLY A 108 -2.97 6.93 4.23
N PRO A 109 -2.09 7.93 4.09
CA PRO A 109 -0.67 7.70 4.11
C PRO A 109 -0.19 7.35 5.51
N THR A 110 0.71 6.38 5.62
CA THR A 110 1.58 6.29 6.80
C THR A 110 2.79 7.21 6.61
N ALA A 111 3.55 7.42 7.68
CA ALA A 111 4.82 8.13 7.61
C ALA A 111 5.93 7.35 6.87
N ARG A 112 5.67 6.11 6.44
CA ARG A 112 6.64 5.28 5.71
C ARG A 112 6.47 5.44 4.21
N SER A 113 7.57 5.51 3.47
CA SER A 113 7.59 5.56 2.01
C SER A 113 8.11 4.28 1.38
N LEU A 114 7.77 4.10 0.11
CA LEU A 114 8.42 3.14 -0.77
C LEU A 114 9.91 3.49 -0.90
N LYS A 115 10.75 2.47 -1.10
CA LYS A 115 12.17 2.69 -1.42
C LYS A 115 12.36 3.05 -2.88
N ALA A 116 13.55 3.57 -3.21
CA ALA A 116 13.88 3.88 -4.60
C ALA A 116 13.62 2.66 -5.50
N ASN A 117 12.99 2.90 -6.65
CA ASN A 117 12.64 1.89 -7.66
C ASN A 117 11.63 0.83 -7.19
N GLN A 118 10.97 1.04 -6.05
CA GLN A 118 9.82 0.22 -5.65
C GLN A 118 8.53 0.92 -6.05
N GLY A 119 7.57 0.15 -6.54
CA GLY A 119 6.24 0.66 -6.88
C GLY A 119 5.16 -0.35 -6.57
N TYR A 120 3.91 0.11 -6.58
CA TYR A 120 2.76 -0.78 -6.63
C TYR A 120 1.64 -0.19 -7.46
N ILE A 121 0.92 -1.06 -8.16
CA ILE A 121 -0.43 -0.73 -8.63
C ILE A 121 -1.38 -1.00 -7.47
N TYR A 122 -2.42 -0.19 -7.34
CA TYR A 122 -3.45 -0.40 -6.34
C TYR A 122 -4.80 -0.06 -6.90
N ASP A 123 -5.80 -0.50 -6.17
CA ASP A 123 -7.17 -0.06 -6.36
C ASP A 123 -7.84 0.05 -4.99
N VAL A 124 -8.62 1.11 -4.83
CA VAL A 124 -9.54 1.26 -3.72
C VAL A 124 -10.96 1.12 -4.28
N TRP A 125 -11.73 0.24 -3.64
CA TRP A 125 -13.14 0.02 -3.90
C TRP A 125 -13.52 -0.33 -5.34
N ILE A 126 -12.64 -0.96 -6.11
CA ILE A 126 -12.79 -1.37 -7.53
C ILE A 126 -12.87 -0.18 -8.51
N PHE A 127 -13.15 1.02 -7.99
CA PHE A 127 -13.41 2.22 -8.78
C PHE A 127 -12.25 3.20 -8.77
N PHE A 128 -11.24 3.05 -7.91
CA PHE A 128 -10.17 4.02 -7.74
C PHE A 128 -8.79 3.35 -7.93
N PRO A 129 -8.43 3.00 -9.18
CA PRO A 129 -7.11 2.47 -9.49
C PRO A 129 -6.04 3.54 -9.56
N GLY A 130 -4.86 3.23 -9.02
CA GLY A 130 -3.71 4.10 -9.04
C GLY A 130 -2.38 3.37 -9.07
N VAL A 131 -1.32 4.17 -9.13
CA VAL A 131 0.07 3.75 -9.04
C VAL A 131 0.75 4.55 -7.96
N ALA A 132 1.60 3.88 -7.18
CA ALA A 132 2.54 4.50 -6.27
C ALA A 132 3.97 4.11 -6.66
N TYR A 133 4.90 5.05 -6.53
CA TYR A 133 6.29 4.87 -6.91
C TYR A 133 7.25 5.62 -5.97
N GLY A 134 8.25 4.91 -5.46
CA GLY A 134 9.37 5.47 -4.70
C GLY A 134 10.43 6.04 -5.65
N VAL A 135 10.47 7.36 -5.76
CA VAL A 135 11.45 8.09 -6.56
C VAL A 135 12.83 8.03 -5.91
N THR A 136 12.86 8.14 -4.58
CA THR A 136 14.06 7.93 -3.75
C THR A 136 13.67 7.10 -2.53
N ASP A 137 14.64 6.80 -1.65
CA ASP A 137 14.39 6.07 -0.40
C ASP A 137 13.51 6.82 0.62
N ASN A 138 13.27 8.11 0.36
CA ASN A 138 12.56 9.03 1.23
C ASN A 138 11.54 9.92 0.52
N PHE A 139 11.39 9.81 -0.81
CA PHE A 139 10.40 10.55 -1.59
C PHE A 139 9.63 9.59 -2.49
N MET A 140 8.31 9.63 -2.39
CA MET A 140 7.41 8.85 -3.24
C MET A 140 6.29 9.72 -3.79
N ILE A 141 5.76 9.28 -4.92
CA ILE A 141 4.57 9.84 -5.55
C ILE A 141 3.52 8.74 -5.70
N SER A 142 2.26 9.11 -5.57
CA SER A 142 1.12 8.24 -5.83
C SER A 142 0.08 8.99 -6.63
N GLY A 143 -0.72 8.31 -7.44
CA GLY A 143 -1.81 8.96 -8.14
C GLY A 143 -2.62 8.00 -8.98
N GLY A 144 -3.78 8.48 -9.43
CA GLY A 144 -4.72 7.66 -10.17
C GLY A 144 -5.99 8.43 -10.54
N THR A 145 -6.97 7.70 -11.03
CA THR A 145 -8.24 8.28 -11.46
C THR A 145 -9.38 7.30 -11.21
N SER A 146 -10.59 7.81 -11.01
CA SER A 146 -11.76 6.96 -10.87
C SER A 146 -12.20 6.35 -12.20
N ILE A 147 -12.56 5.07 -12.18
CA ILE A 147 -13.22 4.36 -13.28
C ILE A 147 -14.68 4.12 -12.89
N ILE A 148 -15.53 5.13 -13.06
CA ILE A 148 -16.98 5.00 -12.84
C ILE A 148 -17.65 4.79 -14.20
N PRO A 149 -18.29 3.63 -14.45
CA PRO A 149 -18.99 3.41 -15.71
C PRO A 149 -20.03 4.49 -15.96
N SER A 150 -20.15 4.95 -17.21
CA SER A 150 -21.19 5.90 -17.66
C SER A 150 -21.20 7.29 -17.00
N SER A 151 -20.12 7.70 -16.35
CA SER A 151 -19.92 9.06 -15.84
C SER A 151 -18.89 9.80 -16.70
N ASP A 152 -19.19 11.03 -17.11
CA ASP A 152 -18.19 11.97 -17.68
C ASP A 152 -17.36 12.65 -16.57
N LEU A 153 -17.72 12.39 -15.32
CA LEU A 153 -17.17 13.01 -14.13
C LEU A 153 -16.17 12.04 -13.49
N HIS A 154 -14.89 12.31 -13.71
CA HIS A 154 -13.77 11.54 -13.18
C HIS A 154 -13.14 12.24 -11.98
N LEU A 155 -12.86 11.48 -10.94
CA LEU A 155 -12.03 11.90 -9.82
C LEU A 155 -10.56 11.68 -10.22
N TYR A 156 -9.70 12.66 -10.02
CA TYR A 156 -8.25 12.50 -10.14
C TYR A 156 -7.59 12.69 -8.79
N TYR A 157 -6.53 11.93 -8.51
CA TYR A 157 -5.78 12.10 -7.27
C TYR A 157 -4.28 12.00 -7.49
N PHE A 158 -3.54 12.78 -6.72
CA PHE A 158 -2.10 12.81 -6.72
C PHE A 158 -1.56 13.11 -5.33
N THR A 159 -0.58 12.32 -4.88
CA THR A 159 0.00 12.41 -3.55
C THR A 159 1.53 12.31 -3.59
N PRO A 160 2.25 13.44 -3.59
CA PRO A 160 3.65 13.45 -3.21
C PRO A 160 3.78 13.27 -1.69
N LYS A 161 4.79 12.49 -1.28
CA LYS A 161 5.11 12.26 0.13
C LYS A 161 6.61 12.19 0.34
N VAL A 162 7.11 12.95 1.33
CA VAL A 162 8.48 12.89 1.80
C VAL A 162 8.49 12.30 3.21
N SER A 163 9.30 11.26 3.43
CA SER A 163 9.44 10.55 4.70
C SER A 163 10.82 10.75 5.32
N PHE A 164 10.89 10.69 6.65
CA PHE A 164 12.11 10.81 7.42
C PHE A 164 12.09 9.74 8.52
N LYS A 165 13.19 8.98 8.64
CA LYS A 165 13.36 8.05 9.75
C LYS A 165 13.87 8.81 10.96
N VAL A 166 13.04 8.95 11.99
CA VAL A 166 13.38 9.69 13.22
C VAL A 166 14.14 8.80 14.20
N SER A 167 13.74 7.53 14.30
CA SER A 167 14.42 6.52 15.11
C SER A 167 14.20 5.12 14.54
N GLU A 168 14.67 4.08 15.22
CA GLU A 168 14.45 2.69 14.77
C GLU A 168 12.97 2.32 14.63
N LYS A 169 12.10 2.91 15.45
CA LYS A 169 10.66 2.59 15.51
C LYS A 169 9.77 3.78 15.16
N MET A 170 10.33 4.91 14.76
CA MET A 170 9.55 6.13 14.50
C MET A 170 9.92 6.73 13.16
N ASP A 171 8.91 6.89 12.32
CA ASP A 171 8.98 7.56 11.02
C ASP A 171 8.11 8.82 11.06
N ALA A 172 8.54 9.87 10.37
CA ALA A 172 7.76 11.09 10.14
C ALA A 172 7.61 11.32 8.64
N ALA A 173 6.52 11.95 8.20
CA ALA A 173 6.37 12.34 6.80
C ALA A 173 5.54 13.61 6.64
N ILE A 174 5.74 14.28 5.51
CA ILE A 174 4.85 15.32 5.01
C ILE A 174 4.29 14.81 3.68
N SER A 175 2.97 14.84 3.54
CA SER A 175 2.28 14.47 2.30
C SER A 175 1.27 15.54 1.92
N LEU A 176 1.05 15.72 0.63
CA LEU A 176 -0.05 16.53 0.10
C LEU A 176 -0.94 15.61 -0.72
N ASN A 177 -2.20 15.42 -0.34
CA ASN A 177 -3.16 14.65 -1.13
C ASN A 177 -4.00 15.63 -1.94
N ILE A 178 -3.79 15.65 -3.25
CA ILE A 178 -4.50 16.53 -4.17
C ILE A 178 -5.59 15.70 -4.81
N PHE A 179 -6.83 16.14 -4.71
CA PHE A 179 -7.99 15.53 -5.34
C PHE A 179 -8.62 16.54 -6.27
N GLN A 180 -9.05 16.08 -7.45
CA GLN A 180 -10.01 16.79 -8.27
C GLN A 180 -11.31 16.00 -8.23
N LEU A 181 -12.26 16.50 -7.45
CA LEU A 181 -13.59 15.96 -7.20
C LEU A 181 -14.57 16.72 -8.07
N TRP A 182 -15.05 16.07 -9.14
CA TRP A 182 -16.23 16.57 -9.86
C TRP A 182 -16.10 17.99 -10.43
N GLY A 183 -14.87 18.38 -10.79
CA GLY A 183 -14.56 19.70 -11.35
C GLY A 183 -14.06 20.73 -10.33
N ALA A 184 -14.20 20.45 -9.04
CA ALA A 184 -13.56 21.18 -7.95
C ALA A 184 -12.34 20.40 -7.45
N GLY A 185 -11.33 21.09 -6.94
CA GLY A 185 -10.13 20.53 -6.35
C GLY A 185 -10.04 20.82 -4.86
N VAL A 186 -9.44 19.86 -4.16
CA VAL A 186 -9.12 19.98 -2.75
C VAL A 186 -7.74 19.37 -2.51
N GLY A 187 -6.90 20.12 -1.81
CA GLY A 187 -5.61 19.66 -1.31
C GLY A 187 -5.71 19.35 0.18
N ILE A 188 -5.13 18.24 0.64
CA ILE A 188 -5.00 17.92 2.06
C ILE A 188 -3.53 17.72 2.39
N GLY A 189 -2.93 18.73 3.01
CA GLY A 189 -1.59 18.64 3.57
C GLY A 189 -1.62 17.93 4.91
N LEU A 190 -0.80 16.90 5.09
CA LEU A 190 -0.70 16.15 6.34
C LEU A 190 0.76 15.99 6.77
N GLY A 191 1.03 16.31 8.03
CA GLY A 191 2.18 15.81 8.77
C GLY A 191 1.80 14.49 9.45
N ASN A 192 2.53 13.42 9.16
CA ASN A 192 2.27 12.06 9.65
C ASN A 192 3.40 11.58 10.56
N LEU A 193 3.03 10.87 11.62
CA LEU A 193 3.94 10.10 12.47
C LEU A 193 3.50 8.65 12.49
N THR A 194 4.42 7.72 12.25
CA THR A 194 4.18 6.29 12.39
C THR A 194 5.14 5.72 13.42
N TYR A 195 4.60 5.11 14.47
CA TYR A 195 5.35 4.42 15.49
C TYR A 195 5.12 2.91 15.41
N GLY A 196 6.20 2.13 15.43
CA GLY A 196 6.19 0.68 15.50
C GLY A 196 7.06 0.00 14.45
N THR A 197 6.73 -1.25 14.13
CA THR A 197 7.40 -2.08 13.14
C THR A 197 6.50 -2.31 11.92
N ASP A 198 6.94 -3.11 10.95
CA ASP A 198 6.10 -3.52 9.82
C ASP A 198 4.97 -4.47 10.22
N ASP A 199 5.05 -5.11 11.40
CA ASP A 199 4.05 -6.06 11.90
C ASP A 199 3.10 -5.45 12.93
N TYR A 200 3.43 -4.31 13.49
CA TYR A 200 2.52 -3.56 14.37
C TYR A 200 2.89 -2.10 14.32
N SER A 201 1.96 -1.25 13.95
CA SER A 201 2.19 0.18 13.90
C SER A 201 0.93 0.98 14.16
N ILE A 202 1.12 2.14 14.76
CA ILE A 202 0.12 3.19 14.87
C ILE A 202 0.61 4.40 14.08
N THR A 203 -0.31 5.05 13.37
CA THR A 203 -0.07 6.26 12.58
C THR A 203 -1.05 7.34 13.02
N GLY A 204 -0.53 8.52 13.31
CA GLY A 204 -1.32 9.74 13.50
C GLY A 204 -0.92 10.78 12.46
N GLY A 205 -1.89 11.51 11.94
CA GLY A 205 -1.71 12.58 10.97
C GLY A 205 -2.49 13.82 11.38
N LEU A 206 -1.90 14.99 11.15
CA LEU A 206 -2.54 16.29 11.37
C LEU A 206 -2.11 17.23 10.26
N GLY A 207 -3.05 18.04 9.78
CA GLY A 207 -2.74 19.12 8.86
C GLY A 207 -3.95 19.92 8.46
N VAL A 208 -3.98 20.38 7.21
CA VAL A 208 -4.93 21.38 6.73
C VAL A 208 -5.47 21.01 5.36
N ALA A 209 -6.68 21.46 5.08
CA ALA A 209 -7.27 21.41 3.75
C ALA A 209 -7.09 22.75 3.01
N ILE A 210 -6.99 22.68 1.69
CA ILE A 210 -6.73 23.79 0.78
C ILE A 210 -7.75 23.69 -0.35
N ASN A 211 -8.43 24.78 -0.68
CA ASN A 211 -9.39 24.84 -1.77
C ASN A 211 -8.72 25.15 -3.13
N ASP A 212 -9.53 25.25 -4.18
CA ASP A 212 -9.08 25.58 -5.54
C ASP A 212 -8.43 26.96 -5.67
N GLU A 213 -8.83 27.91 -4.83
CA GLU A 213 -8.25 29.25 -4.77
C GLU A 213 -6.92 29.29 -3.99
N MET A 214 -6.44 28.14 -3.50
CA MET A 214 -5.25 27.99 -2.65
C MET A 214 -5.39 28.60 -1.25
N ASP A 215 -6.62 28.87 -0.81
CA ASP A 215 -6.92 29.29 0.56
C ASP A 215 -6.94 28.07 1.49
N VAL A 216 -6.38 28.26 2.68
CA VAL A 216 -6.31 27.23 3.72
C VAL A 216 -7.56 27.31 4.57
N TYR A 217 -8.26 26.19 4.75
CA TYR A 217 -9.40 26.11 5.66
C TYR A 217 -8.96 26.30 7.12
N GLU A 218 -9.84 26.91 7.92
CA GLU A 218 -9.52 27.31 9.29
C GLU A 218 -9.36 26.10 10.21
N HIS A 219 -10.15 25.06 9.99
CA HIS A 219 -10.16 23.86 10.83
C HIS A 219 -9.25 22.74 10.31
N PRO A 220 -8.56 22.02 11.21
CA PRO A 220 -7.57 21.02 10.82
C PRO A 220 -8.21 19.73 10.33
N VAL A 221 -7.48 19.02 9.47
CA VAL A 221 -7.76 17.62 9.10
C VAL A 221 -6.90 16.70 9.95
N GLY A 222 -7.52 15.66 10.53
CA GLY A 222 -6.83 14.68 11.36
C GLY A 222 -6.99 13.26 10.84
N THR A 223 -5.98 12.41 11.08
CA THR A 223 -6.05 10.98 10.78
C THR A 223 -5.48 10.17 11.94
N LEU A 224 -6.07 9.02 12.25
CA LEU A 224 -5.54 8.07 13.22
C LEU A 224 -5.81 6.65 12.73
N GLY A 225 -4.80 5.79 12.74
CA GLY A 225 -5.01 4.41 12.37
C GLY A 225 -3.83 3.53 12.72
N GLY A 226 -3.94 2.25 12.41
CA GLY A 226 -2.92 1.29 12.74
C GLY A 226 -3.12 -0.06 12.07
N GLU A 227 -2.08 -0.87 12.17
CA GLU A 227 -2.03 -2.22 11.65
C GLU A 227 -1.41 -3.14 12.70
N ILE A 228 -1.97 -4.34 12.85
CA ILE A 228 -1.43 -5.42 13.70
C ILE A 228 -1.46 -6.73 12.91
N ARG A 229 -0.28 -7.28 12.61
CA ARG A 229 -0.09 -8.56 11.93
C ARG A 229 -0.27 -9.72 12.90
N ILE A 230 -1.43 -10.35 12.82
CA ILE A 230 -1.84 -11.47 13.68
C ILE A 230 -1.39 -12.83 13.12
N ALA A 231 -1.05 -12.91 11.83
CA ALA A 231 -0.48 -14.10 11.21
C ALA A 231 0.46 -13.73 10.06
N ARG A 232 1.27 -14.69 9.60
CA ARG A 232 2.24 -14.50 8.49
C ARG A 232 1.63 -13.87 7.23
N ARG A 233 0.32 -14.01 7.01
CA ARG A 233 -0.39 -13.48 5.84
C ARG A 233 -1.64 -12.66 6.20
N ILE A 234 -1.82 -12.29 7.47
CA ILE A 234 -3.05 -11.65 7.96
C ILE A 234 -2.70 -10.53 8.95
N SER A 235 -3.25 -9.34 8.72
CA SER A 235 -3.25 -8.22 9.64
C SER A 235 -4.66 -7.71 9.92
N LEU A 236 -4.87 -7.15 11.10
CA LEU A 236 -5.99 -6.27 11.40
C LEU A 236 -5.57 -4.84 11.10
N VAL A 237 -6.42 -4.09 10.41
CA VAL A 237 -6.17 -2.69 10.04
C VAL A 237 -7.35 -1.84 10.48
N GLY A 238 -7.06 -0.66 11.02
CA GLY A 238 -8.06 0.34 11.39
C GLY A 238 -7.58 1.72 11.00
N GLU A 239 -8.51 2.57 10.59
CA GLU A 239 -8.23 3.92 10.11
C GLU A 239 -9.43 4.82 10.35
N SER A 240 -9.19 6.02 10.88
CA SER A 240 -10.19 7.06 11.09
C SER A 240 -9.67 8.39 10.58
N TRP A 241 -10.54 9.12 9.89
CA TRP A 241 -10.31 10.48 9.42
C TRP A 241 -11.29 11.42 10.09
N PHE A 242 -10.80 12.61 10.41
CA PHE A 242 -11.52 13.70 11.05
C PHE A 242 -11.45 14.87 10.11
N PHE A 243 -12.57 15.15 9.45
CA PHE A 243 -12.68 16.25 8.51
C PHE A 243 -13.39 17.43 9.16
N PRO A 244 -12.94 18.66 8.85
CA PRO A 244 -13.63 19.87 9.25
C PRO A 244 -14.89 20.08 8.38
N GLU A 245 -15.84 20.86 8.88
CA GLU A 245 -17.12 21.12 8.20
C GLU A 245 -16.93 21.75 6.81
N GLU A 246 -15.86 22.52 6.63
CA GLU A 246 -15.48 23.16 5.37
C GLU A 246 -15.06 22.15 4.27
N VAL A 247 -14.72 20.92 4.64
CA VAL A 247 -14.42 19.83 3.70
C VAL A 247 -15.60 18.87 3.62
N GLU A 248 -15.91 18.25 4.75
CA GLU A 248 -16.97 17.27 4.93
C GLU A 248 -17.20 17.13 6.44
N GLN A 249 -18.43 17.33 6.92
CA GLN A 249 -18.71 17.24 8.35
C GLN A 249 -18.59 15.78 8.82
N GLY A 250 -17.60 15.51 9.69
CA GLY A 250 -17.64 14.34 10.56
C GLY A 250 -16.38 13.48 10.59
N MET A 251 -16.58 12.28 11.13
CA MET A 251 -15.54 11.26 11.25
C MET A 251 -15.88 10.07 10.36
N PHE A 252 -14.96 9.72 9.48
CA PHE A 252 -15.05 8.52 8.65
C PHE A 252 -14.07 7.46 9.18
N GLY A 253 -14.57 6.27 9.51
CA GLY A 253 -13.77 5.21 10.11
C GLY A 253 -13.91 3.88 9.39
N ILE A 254 -12.80 3.24 9.04
CA ILE A 254 -12.72 1.91 8.46
C ILE A 254 -12.02 0.98 9.44
N ALA A 255 -12.56 -0.23 9.61
CA ALA A 255 -11.85 -1.33 10.26
C ALA A 255 -12.02 -2.61 9.44
N GLY A 256 -10.99 -3.45 9.44
CA GLY A 256 -11.03 -4.69 8.68
C GLY A 256 -9.79 -5.56 8.78
N VAL A 257 -9.69 -6.48 7.82
CA VAL A 257 -8.65 -7.48 7.71
C VAL A 257 -7.89 -7.29 6.40
N ARG A 258 -6.58 -7.31 6.50
CA ARG A 258 -5.64 -7.29 5.37
C ARG A 258 -5.03 -8.67 5.20
N PHE A 259 -5.17 -9.24 4.01
CA PHE A 259 -4.50 -10.45 3.57
C PHE A 259 -3.32 -10.08 2.69
N PHE A 260 -2.16 -10.71 2.86
CA PHE A 260 -1.03 -10.43 1.97
C PHE A 260 -0.15 -11.63 1.60
N GLY A 261 0.34 -11.56 0.37
CA GLY A 261 1.49 -12.26 -0.16
C GLY A 261 2.76 -11.44 -0.02
N GLU A 262 3.87 -11.92 -0.60
CA GLU A 262 5.13 -11.16 -0.57
C GLU A 262 5.09 -9.94 -1.49
N SER A 263 4.31 -10.01 -2.58
CA SER A 263 4.15 -8.93 -3.54
C SER A 263 2.78 -8.25 -3.46
N MET A 264 1.75 -8.88 -2.90
CA MET A 264 0.38 -8.34 -2.95
C MET A 264 -0.25 -8.20 -1.56
N ALA A 265 -1.16 -7.24 -1.41
CA ALA A 265 -2.08 -7.15 -0.28
C ALA A 265 -3.51 -6.91 -0.77
N VAL A 266 -4.48 -7.44 -0.05
CA VAL A 266 -5.92 -7.28 -0.26
C VAL A 266 -6.56 -6.96 1.07
N ASP A 267 -7.35 -5.90 1.09
CA ASP A 267 -8.06 -5.39 2.25
C ASP A 267 -9.55 -5.67 2.13
N LEU A 268 -10.14 -6.17 3.21
CA LEU A 268 -11.58 -6.27 3.39
C LEU A 268 -11.95 -5.52 4.67
N GLY A 269 -12.67 -4.43 4.54
CA GLY A 269 -13.08 -3.60 5.66
C GLY A 269 -14.52 -3.15 5.57
N PHE A 270 -14.99 -2.53 6.66
CA PHE A 270 -16.27 -1.88 6.72
C PHE A 270 -16.07 -0.47 7.24
N THR A 271 -16.76 0.45 6.60
CA THR A 271 -16.95 1.79 7.14
C THR A 271 -18.38 1.94 7.62
N ARG A 272 -18.57 2.80 8.62
CA ARG A 272 -19.89 3.16 9.12
C ARG A 272 -20.21 4.58 8.68
N PHE A 273 -21.25 4.71 7.89
CA PHE A 273 -21.86 5.99 7.57
C PHE A 273 -23.08 6.22 8.46
N THR A 274 -23.27 7.47 8.85
CA THR A 274 -24.50 7.93 9.49
C THR A 274 -25.13 8.90 8.51
N ASP A 275 -26.28 8.52 7.99
CA ASP A 275 -27.08 9.33 7.09
C ASP A 275 -28.21 9.98 7.91
N GLU A 276 -28.41 11.28 7.75
CA GLU A 276 -29.49 12.01 8.40
C GLU A 276 -30.52 12.34 7.33
N GLU A 277 -31.66 11.64 7.37
CA GLU A 277 -32.79 11.88 6.48
C GLU A 277 -33.84 12.67 7.26
N ASP A 278 -34.26 13.81 6.71
CA ASP A 278 -35.44 14.52 7.20
C ASP A 278 -36.70 13.77 6.77
N ASP A 279 -37.49 13.34 7.76
CA ASP A 279 -38.78 12.67 7.57
C ASP A 279 -39.89 13.53 8.20
N PHE A 280 -41.15 13.24 7.90
CA PHE A 280 -42.30 13.90 8.53
C PHE A 280 -43.01 12.91 9.47
N ASP A 281 -43.28 13.32 10.71
CA ASP A 281 -44.11 12.52 11.62
C ASP A 281 -45.58 12.49 11.19
N GLU A 282 -46.38 11.68 11.89
CA GLU A 282 -47.83 11.55 11.64
C GLU A 282 -48.62 12.87 11.84
N ASN A 283 -48.00 13.87 12.48
CA ASN A 283 -48.56 15.19 12.73
C ASN A 283 -48.02 16.25 11.75
N GLY A 284 -47.17 15.86 10.79
CA GLY A 284 -46.56 16.75 9.79
C GLY A 284 -45.39 17.58 10.31
N ASN A 285 -44.81 17.25 11.46
CA ASN A 285 -43.58 17.88 11.94
C ASN A 285 -42.36 17.22 11.28
N MET A 286 -41.36 18.02 10.90
CA MET A 286 -40.07 17.46 10.47
C MET A 286 -39.38 16.77 11.64
N VAL A 287 -38.94 15.54 11.40
CA VAL A 287 -38.16 14.72 12.32
C VAL A 287 -36.96 14.17 11.56
N THR A 288 -35.76 14.56 11.97
CA THR A 288 -34.53 14.01 11.42
C THR A 288 -34.30 12.60 11.95
N LYS A 289 -34.28 11.61 11.05
CA LYS A 289 -33.98 10.22 11.36
C LYS A 289 -32.52 9.92 11.00
N SER A 290 -31.77 9.47 12.00
CA SER A 290 -30.40 8.99 11.79
C SER A 290 -30.40 7.51 11.40
N LYS A 291 -30.00 7.20 10.16
CA LYS A 291 -29.84 5.84 9.65
C LYS A 291 -28.37 5.47 9.60
N LYS A 292 -28.02 4.37 10.29
CA LYS A 292 -26.65 3.85 10.32
C LYS A 292 -26.50 2.79 9.24
N GLN A 293 -25.57 2.99 8.31
CA GLN A 293 -25.25 2.02 7.27
C GLN A 293 -23.81 1.52 7.42
N LEU A 294 -23.62 0.22 7.21
CA LEU A 294 -22.30 -0.40 7.08
C LEU A 294 -22.01 -0.57 5.59
N VAL A 295 -20.96 0.08 5.11
CA VAL A 295 -20.54 0.01 3.71
C VAL A 295 -19.27 -0.82 3.63
N PRO A 296 -19.25 -1.90 2.83
CA PRO A 296 -18.04 -2.70 2.65
C PRO A 296 -17.04 -1.95 1.78
N ILE A 297 -15.76 -2.08 2.15
CA ILE A 297 -14.62 -1.55 1.41
C ILE A 297 -13.71 -2.72 1.07
N VAL A 298 -13.35 -2.80 -0.21
CA VAL A 298 -12.31 -3.69 -0.70
C VAL A 298 -11.18 -2.86 -1.27
N SER A 299 -9.93 -3.24 -1.01
CA SER A 299 -8.76 -2.57 -1.58
C SER A 299 -7.73 -3.63 -1.96
N PHE A 300 -6.88 -3.36 -2.95
CA PHE A 300 -5.70 -4.19 -3.17
C PHE A 300 -4.50 -3.35 -3.57
N ASN A 301 -3.31 -3.90 -3.37
CA ASN A 301 -2.09 -3.44 -4.03
C ASN A 301 -1.20 -4.59 -4.45
N TRP A 302 -0.50 -4.41 -5.56
CA TRP A 302 0.47 -5.34 -6.11
C TRP A 302 1.79 -4.60 -6.36
N ASN A 303 2.80 -4.97 -5.57
CA ASN A 303 4.14 -4.42 -5.59
C ASN A 303 5.02 -5.01 -6.67
N PHE A 304 5.85 -4.16 -7.25
CA PHE A 304 6.87 -4.47 -8.23
C PHE A 304 8.15 -3.70 -7.89
N MET A 305 9.26 -4.13 -8.48
CA MET A 305 10.56 -3.48 -8.41
C MET A 305 11.04 -3.25 -9.84
N LEU A 306 11.52 -2.04 -10.14
CA LEU A 306 12.08 -1.65 -11.44
C LEU A 306 13.60 -1.73 -11.46
#